data_AF-A0A357YDR8-F1
#
_entry.id   AF-A0A357YDR8-F1
#
_cell.length_a   1.000
_cell.length_b   1.000
_cell.length_c   1.000
_cell.angle_alpha   90.00
_cell.angle_beta   90.00
_cell.angle_gamma   90.00
#
_symmetry.space_group_name_H-M   'P 1'
#
loop_
_entity.id
_entity.type
_entity.pdbx_description
1 polymer ?
#
loop_
_entity_poly.entity_id
_entity_poly.type
_entity_poly.pdbx_seq_one_letter_code
_entity_poly.pdbx_strand_id
1 'polypeptide(L)' 'MASVTPAGQTPEPAGSARPLAVALERAGVRHEMITYGGAPHAFTVFGSGRYRADADEKAWRRFVDYLAATLR' A
#
# COMPACT_ATOMS: atom_id res chain seq x y z
N MET A 1 14.57 -11.16 13.76
CA MET A 1 14.94 -10.73 12.40
C MET A 1 14.33 -11.73 11.43
N ALA A 2 13.34 -11.33 10.63
CA ALA A 2 12.74 -12.23 9.65
C ALA A 2 13.53 -12.16 8.35
N SER A 3 14.28 -13.21 8.05
CA SER A 3 15.00 -13.40 6.80
C SER A 3 14.02 -13.64 5.66
N VAL A 4 14.05 -12.79 4.63
CA VAL A 4 13.34 -13.05 3.37
C VAL A 4 14.27 -13.84 2.47
N THR A 5 14.01 -15.14 2.31
CA THR A 5 14.64 -15.98 1.29
C THR A 5 14.18 -15.52 -0.11
N PRO A 6 15.07 -15.36 -1.10
CA PRO A 6 14.67 -14.93 -2.43
C PRO A 6 14.07 -16.11 -3.20
N ALA A 7 12.73 -16.20 -3.23
CA ALA A 7 12.04 -17.07 -4.16
C ALA A 7 12.21 -16.53 -5.60
N GLY A 8 12.38 -17.45 -6.55
CA GLY A 8 12.69 -17.19 -7.96
C GLY A 8 11.87 -16.08 -8.60
N GLN A 9 12.55 -15.26 -9.40
CA GLN A 9 11.98 -14.14 -10.15
C GLN A 9 11.11 -14.67 -11.29
N THR A 10 9.84 -14.96 -10.99
CA THR A 10 8.79 -14.98 -12.02
C THR A 10 8.52 -13.54 -12.47
N PRO A 11 8.18 -13.31 -13.75
CA PRO A 11 7.75 -11.99 -14.20
C PRO A 11 6.54 -11.53 -13.38
N GLU A 12 6.71 -10.47 -12.60
CA GLU A 12 5.67 -9.90 -11.74
C GLU A 12 4.57 -9.26 -12.61
N PRO A 13 3.29 -9.38 -12.24
CA PRO A 13 2.20 -8.77 -12.98
C PRO A 13 2.34 -7.23 -13.03
N ALA A 14 1.99 -6.64 -14.17
CA ALA A 14 1.96 -5.20 -14.34
C ALA A 14 1.01 -4.56 -13.30
N GLY A 15 1.54 -3.64 -12.49
CA GLY A 15 0.81 -2.99 -11.39
C GLY A 15 1.17 -3.48 -9.98
N SER A 16 2.17 -4.35 -9.81
CA SER A 16 2.67 -4.71 -8.47
C SER A 16 3.38 -3.52 -7.81
N ALA A 17 3.11 -3.29 -6.51
CA ALA A 17 3.74 -2.21 -5.75
C ALA A 17 5.16 -2.56 -5.25
N ARG A 18 5.57 -3.83 -5.46
CA ARG A 18 6.83 -4.41 -4.99
C ARG A 18 8.10 -3.70 -5.51
N PRO A 19 8.21 -3.34 -6.81
CA PRO A 19 9.41 -2.63 -7.29
C PRO A 19 9.62 -1.28 -6.60
N LEU A 20 8.53 -0.58 -6.27
CA LEU A 20 8.58 0.68 -5.54
C LEU A 20 9.05 0.47 -4.10
N ALA A 21 8.52 -0.55 -3.40
CA ALA A 21 8.97 -0.87 -2.03
C ALA A 21 10.49 -1.14 -2.01
N VAL A 22 10.99 -1.99 -2.91
CA VAL A 22 12.43 -2.29 -3.03
C VAL A 22 13.25 -1.03 -3.30
N ALA A 23 12.77 -0.12 -4.15
CA ALA A 23 13.47 1.13 -4.43
C ALA A 23 13.55 2.05 -3.20
N LEU A 24 12.47 2.16 -2.42
CA LEU A 24 12.43 2.97 -1.20
C LEU A 24 13.31 2.37 -0.09
N GLU A 25 13.33 1.04 0.05
CA GLU A 25 14.23 0.32 0.97
C GLU A 25 15.69 0.60 0.64
N ARG A 26 16.08 0.46 -0.65
CA ARG A 26 17.46 0.73 -1.11
C ARG A 26 17.88 2.17 -0.92
N ALA A 27 16.94 3.11 -1.04
CA ALA A 27 17.19 4.52 -0.82
C ALA A 27 17.25 4.92 0.67
N GLY A 28 17.01 3.97 1.60
CA GLY A 28 16.98 4.26 3.04
C GLY A 28 15.80 5.16 3.45
N VAL A 29 14.77 5.27 2.62
CA VAL A 29 13.59 6.10 2.90
C VAL A 29 12.67 5.31 3.82
N ARG A 30 12.38 5.85 5.00
CA ARG A 30 11.34 5.29 5.87
C ARG A 30 10.00 5.39 5.16
N HIS A 31 9.35 4.26 4.96
CA HIS A 31 8.08 4.19 4.24
C HIS A 31 7.18 3.09 4.82
N GLU A 32 5.90 3.19 4.50
CA GLU A 32 4.91 2.16 4.75
C GLU A 32 4.08 2.00 3.47
N MET A 33 3.71 0.76 3.16
CA MET A 33 2.88 0.44 2.00
C MET A 33 1.82 -0.58 2.42
N ILE A 34 0.54 -0.21 2.29
CA ILE A 34 -0.59 -1.05 2.66
C ILE A 34 -1.35 -1.45 1.40
N THR A 35 -1.61 -2.76 1.26
CA THR A 35 -2.44 -3.30 0.17
C THR A 35 -3.81 -3.68 0.71
N TYR A 36 -4.86 -3.13 0.10
CA TYR A 36 -6.25 -3.48 0.41
C TYR A 36 -6.73 -4.56 -0.57
N GLY A 37 -6.73 -5.82 -0.13
CA GLY A 37 -7.19 -6.94 -0.95
C GLY A 37 -8.64 -6.77 -1.42
N GLY A 38 -8.89 -7.02 -2.71
CA GLY A 38 -10.22 -6.87 -3.31
C GLY A 38 -10.65 -5.43 -3.61
N ALA A 39 -9.80 -4.43 -3.31
CA ALA A 39 -10.03 -3.04 -3.64
C ALA A 39 -9.44 -2.68 -5.02
N PRO A 40 -10.27 -2.37 -6.03
CA PRO A 40 -9.76 -1.94 -7.33
C PRO A 40 -9.18 -0.51 -7.24
N HIS A 41 -8.46 -0.09 -8.30
CA HIS A 41 -8.08 1.30 -8.43
C HIS A 41 -9.30 2.24 -8.31
N ALA A 42 -9.15 3.35 -7.61
CA ALA A 42 -10.22 4.30 -7.25
C ALA A 42 -11.29 3.73 -6.30
N PHE A 43 -10.91 2.86 -5.35
CA PHE A 43 -11.83 2.30 -4.35
C PHE A 43 -12.44 3.33 -3.37
N THR A 44 -11.93 4.57 -3.33
CA THR A 44 -12.39 5.67 -2.47
C THR A 44 -13.41 6.58 -3.15
N VAL A 45 -13.72 6.36 -4.44
CA VAL A 45 -14.65 7.24 -5.18
C VAL A 45 -16.09 6.80 -4.94
N PHE A 46 -16.80 7.56 -4.11
CA PHE A 46 -18.23 7.37 -3.84
C PHE A 46 -19.07 7.39 -5.13
N GLY A 47 -20.14 6.58 -5.13
CA GLY A 47 -21.03 6.45 -6.28
C GLY A 47 -20.46 5.66 -7.46
N SER A 48 -19.18 5.28 -7.45
CA SER A 48 -18.60 4.40 -8.46
C SER A 48 -18.86 2.92 -8.15
N GLY A 49 -18.98 2.07 -9.18
CA GLY A 49 -19.00 0.60 -9.00
C GLY A 49 -17.70 0.02 -8.43
N ARG A 50 -16.65 0.84 -8.34
CA ARG A 50 -15.34 0.49 -7.79
C ARG A 50 -15.23 0.79 -6.30
N TYR A 51 -16.17 1.55 -5.73
CA TYR A 51 -16.18 1.91 -4.33
C TYR A 51 -16.11 0.68 -3.42
N ARG A 52 -15.25 0.71 -2.40
CA ARG A 52 -15.15 -0.33 -1.37
C ARG A 52 -15.05 0.33 0.00
N ALA A 53 -16.18 0.39 0.70
CA ALA A 53 -16.28 1.07 2.00
C ALA A 53 -15.23 0.60 3.02
N ASP A 54 -15.04 -0.72 3.15
CA ASP A 54 -14.07 -1.27 4.10
C ASP A 54 -12.62 -0.81 3.82
N ALA A 55 -12.21 -0.79 2.55
CA ALA A 55 -10.88 -0.33 2.16
C ALA A 55 -10.73 1.18 2.34
N ASP A 56 -11.77 1.95 2.01
CA ASP A 56 -11.82 3.40 2.19
C ASP A 56 -11.70 3.81 3.65
N GLU A 57 -12.51 3.24 4.54
CA GLU A 57 -12.49 3.53 5.98
C GLU A 57 -11.13 3.21 6.60
N LYS A 58 -10.53 2.07 6.24
CA LYS A 58 -9.20 1.68 6.72
C LYS A 58 -8.11 2.61 6.20
N ALA A 59 -8.15 2.96 4.90
CA ALA A 59 -7.20 3.89 4.30
C ALA A 59 -7.29 5.28 4.92
N TRP A 60 -8.50 5.78 5.14
CA TRP A 60 -8.74 7.07 5.76
C TRP A 60 -8.25 7.11 7.21
N ARG A 61 -8.57 6.07 8.00
CA ARG A 61 -8.06 5.94 9.38
C ARG A 61 -6.55 6.00 9.41
N ARG A 62 -5.88 5.17 8.60
CA ARG A 62 -4.42 5.12 8.57
C ARG A 62 -3.79 6.45 8.19
N PHE A 63 -4.39 7.17 7.24
CA PHE A 63 -3.92 8.48 6.80
C PHE A 63 -4.01 9.51 7.92
N VAL A 64 -5.15 9.60 8.62
CA VAL A 64 -5.31 10.52 9.75
C VAL A 64 -4.33 10.19 10.87
N ASP A 65 -4.13 8.90 11.18
CA ASP A 65 -3.17 8.46 12.19
C ASP A 65 -1.72 8.85 11.82
N TYR A 66 -1.37 8.77 10.53
CA TYR A 66 -0.06 9.24 10.03
C TYR A 66 0.14 10.75 10.26
N LEU A 67 -0.88 11.55 9.94
CA LEU A 67 -0.84 13.00 10.14
C LEU A 67 -0.72 13.34 11.63
N ALA A 68 -1.51 12.70 12.49
CA ALA A 68 -1.46 12.90 13.94
C ALA A 68 -0.09 12.52 14.56
N ALA A 69 0.58 11.52 13.99
CA ALA A 69 1.92 11.13 14.43
C ALA A 69 3.02 12.10 13.94
N THR A 70 2.82 12.77 12.81
CA THR A 70 3.84 13.55 12.11
C THR A 70 3.75 15.06 12.37
N LEU A 71 2.53 15.59 12.50
CA LEU A 71 2.25 17.03 12.58
C LEU A 71 2.03 17.52 14.02
N ARG A 72 2.72 16.93 14.99
CA ARG A 72 2.66 17.40 16.39
C ARG A 72 3.32 18.75 16.57
#